data_AF-A0A202CGM2-F1
#
_entry.id   AF-A0A202CGM2-F1
#
_cell.length_a   1.000
_cell.length_b   1.000
_cell.length_c   1.000
_cell.angle_alpha   90.00
_cell.angle_beta   90.00
_cell.angle_gamma   90.00
#
_symmetry.space_group_name_H-M   'P 1'
#
loop_
_entity.id
_entity.type
_entity.pdbx_description
1 polymer ?
#
loop_
_entity_poly.entity_id
_entity_poly.type
_entity_poly.pdbx_seq_one_letter_code
_entity_poly.pdbx_strand_id
1 'polypeptide(L)'
;MKKNFKGLSWMSLIFTLLTSLVYAQTDSTEVASIYGFYSYSSSLMNASSASELTIQGNASHTATGVQLTPASSSQFGGLFINGRTFTSVNGLHVEFEYDMKSGSAFSGSYGDGLSFFLYDGSVANPTIGSSGAGLGYAYNRAKNDYASFRKPGLSGAYLGIALDEFGNFKSKRFQGESRVNGIAGVTWSQGSSHVTLRGARGAAINSNGLGDGYTGYPVLVTRSTLSNTGTVGRILQADRSYAATTNTLASTFDLRNGNGEFRKVYLDLIPHFVTATTTDGFDIKVDIQTTQNGTPINIINYYHYKTSLPYSENANPAVTDFNSSDTEGAATNQTLNAAVPSVLKLGFAASTGAAYQQHIIRNVKLTLPYSAVTNDDVATTCKLQPVSIPVLDNDIAYKGPISITTPPTGSKNNIDKTTFSFTKTSDTDLTLYRRKVTPQGTWSYNKSTGIVTFYPSSGFTGTATMTYTVKGKTLKDSNGNIVEPYGDTAYRSVPATITVNLKTTGCVYSVVSNKMVTQGIK
;
A
#
# COMPACT_ATOMS: atom_id res chain seq x y z
N MET A 1 -11.14 -72.58 -40.19
CA MET A 1 -12.13 -71.50 -40.39
C MET A 1 -12.39 -70.84 -39.05
N LYS A 2 -11.88 -69.61 -38.84
CA LYS A 2 -11.80 -68.93 -37.54
C LYS A 2 -12.97 -67.96 -37.34
N LYS A 3 -13.40 -67.86 -36.08
CA LYS A 3 -14.52 -67.07 -35.54
C LYS A 3 -14.26 -65.55 -35.62
N ASN A 4 -15.30 -64.79 -35.95
CA ASN A 4 -15.31 -63.32 -36.00
C ASN A 4 -15.66 -62.72 -34.62
N PHE A 5 -14.76 -61.87 -34.09
CA PHE A 5 -15.05 -60.90 -33.03
C PHE A 5 -15.64 -59.63 -33.66
N LYS A 6 -16.81 -59.18 -33.18
CA LYS A 6 -17.33 -57.83 -33.47
C LYS A 6 -16.82 -56.87 -32.39
N GLY A 7 -16.13 -55.82 -32.84
CA GLY A 7 -15.51 -54.80 -32.00
C GLY A 7 -16.51 -53.89 -31.30
N LEU A 8 -16.16 -53.51 -30.08
CA LEU A 8 -16.73 -52.39 -29.34
C LEU A 8 -16.55 -51.10 -30.15
N SER A 9 -17.64 -50.37 -30.35
CA SER A 9 -17.64 -49.06 -30.98
C SER A 9 -17.04 -47.99 -30.04
N TRP A 10 -16.00 -47.33 -30.53
CA TRP A 10 -15.35 -46.14 -29.95
C TRP A 10 -16.27 -44.90 -29.79
N MET A 11 -17.55 -44.97 -30.16
CA MET A 11 -18.48 -43.84 -30.05
C MET A 11 -19.04 -43.59 -28.65
N SER A 12 -18.80 -44.46 -27.65
CA SER A 12 -19.31 -44.25 -26.28
C SER A 12 -18.31 -43.62 -25.30
N LEU A 13 -17.06 -43.34 -25.72
CA LEU A 13 -16.03 -42.75 -24.85
C LEU A 13 -15.72 -41.26 -25.11
N ILE A 14 -16.41 -40.62 -26.06
CA ILE A 14 -16.23 -39.20 -26.41
C ILE A 14 -17.32 -38.31 -25.79
N PHE A 15 -18.26 -38.86 -25.01
CA PHE A 15 -19.32 -38.10 -24.34
C PHE A 15 -19.08 -37.82 -22.84
N THR A 16 -17.88 -38.11 -22.32
CA THR A 16 -17.53 -37.90 -20.90
C THR A 16 -16.21 -37.14 -20.67
N LEU A 17 -15.71 -36.42 -21.69
CA LEU A 17 -14.48 -35.60 -21.54
C LEU A 17 -14.57 -34.21 -22.20
N LEU A 18 -15.74 -33.58 -22.18
CA LEU A 18 -15.90 -32.16 -22.47
C LEU A 18 -16.88 -31.54 -21.47
N THR A 19 -16.39 -30.99 -20.36
CA THR A 19 -17.03 -29.86 -19.64
C THR A 19 -16.11 -29.35 -18.54
N SER A 20 -15.02 -28.70 -18.97
CA SER A 20 -14.32 -27.71 -18.15
C SER A 20 -13.89 -26.51 -19.00
N LEU A 21 -14.67 -26.17 -20.03
CA LEU A 21 -14.64 -24.83 -20.58
C LEU A 21 -15.42 -23.91 -19.65
N VAL A 22 -14.70 -23.15 -18.84
CA VAL A 22 -15.22 -21.94 -18.17
C VAL A 22 -15.61 -20.95 -19.27
N TYR A 23 -16.84 -21.05 -19.77
CA TYR A 23 -17.38 -20.05 -20.67
C TYR A 23 -17.73 -18.82 -19.82
N ALA A 24 -16.78 -17.89 -19.72
CA ALA A 24 -17.05 -16.56 -19.20
C ALA A 24 -17.71 -15.76 -20.32
N GLN A 25 -19.00 -15.47 -20.18
CA GLN A 25 -19.72 -14.67 -21.18
C GLN A 25 -19.30 -13.20 -21.01
N THR A 26 -18.77 -12.63 -22.09
CA THR A 26 -18.31 -11.23 -22.15
C THR A 26 -19.42 -10.37 -22.73
N ASP A 27 -19.80 -9.31 -22.02
CA ASP A 27 -20.87 -8.42 -22.48
C ASP A 27 -20.36 -7.04 -22.91
N SER A 28 -19.12 -6.67 -22.53
CA SER A 28 -18.51 -5.38 -22.82
C SER A 28 -17.02 -5.36 -22.48
N THR A 29 -16.27 -4.50 -23.15
CA THR A 29 -14.91 -4.10 -22.78
C THR A 29 -14.94 -2.77 -22.04
N GLU A 30 -14.00 -2.57 -21.12
CA GLU A 30 -13.72 -1.27 -20.54
C GLU A 30 -12.60 -0.53 -21.30
N VAL A 31 -12.49 0.77 -21.05
CA VAL A 31 -11.43 1.61 -21.62
C VAL A 31 -10.16 1.46 -20.77
N ALA A 32 -9.00 1.40 -21.42
CA ALA A 32 -7.71 1.42 -20.74
C ALA A 32 -7.56 2.71 -19.89
N SER A 33 -6.85 2.63 -18.77
CA SER A 33 -6.62 3.80 -17.93
C SER A 33 -5.77 4.84 -18.65
N ILE A 34 -6.16 6.12 -18.57
CA ILE A 34 -5.30 7.24 -19.00
C ILE A 34 -4.20 7.56 -17.99
N TYR A 35 -4.31 7.03 -16.77
CA TYR A 35 -3.35 7.22 -15.67
C TYR A 35 -2.34 6.08 -15.56
N GLY A 36 -2.46 5.03 -16.38
CA GLY A 36 -1.48 3.93 -16.42
C GLY A 36 -1.31 3.18 -15.10
N PHE A 37 -2.31 3.24 -14.21
CA PHE A 37 -2.27 2.63 -12.88
C PHE A 37 -3.37 1.58 -12.73
N TYR A 38 -3.08 0.52 -11.99
CA TYR A 38 -4.04 -0.48 -11.56
C TYR A 38 -3.87 -0.71 -10.07
N SER A 39 -4.99 -0.74 -9.34
CA SER A 39 -4.99 -1.02 -7.91
C SER A 39 -4.19 -2.28 -7.61
N TYR A 40 -3.33 -2.23 -6.61
CA TYR A 40 -2.50 -3.35 -6.20
C TYR A 40 -2.91 -3.80 -4.80
N SER A 41 -2.95 -5.11 -4.58
CA SER A 41 -3.10 -5.69 -3.25
C SER A 41 -2.28 -6.97 -3.16
N SER A 42 -1.46 -7.09 -2.11
CA SER A 42 -0.71 -8.29 -1.82
C SER A 42 -0.70 -8.55 -0.33
N SER A 43 -1.03 -9.79 0.05
CA SER A 43 -0.96 -10.20 1.46
C SER A 43 0.47 -10.19 1.98
N LEU A 44 1.45 -10.43 1.10
CA LEU A 44 2.86 -10.73 1.43
C LEU A 44 3.05 -11.95 2.35
N MET A 45 2.00 -12.73 2.59
CA MET A 45 2.00 -13.94 3.42
C MET A 45 2.24 -15.19 2.57
N ASN A 46 2.68 -16.28 3.21
CA ASN A 46 2.89 -17.61 2.61
C ASN A 46 4.04 -17.71 1.60
N ALA A 47 5.20 -17.13 1.92
CA ALA A 47 6.45 -17.35 1.17
C ALA A 47 6.38 -16.99 -0.34
N SER A 48 5.52 -16.03 -0.72
CA SER A 48 5.39 -15.64 -2.13
C SER A 48 6.66 -14.92 -2.61
N SER A 49 7.56 -15.66 -3.25
CA SER A 49 8.62 -15.15 -4.12
C SER A 49 8.02 -14.61 -5.43
N ALA A 50 7.00 -13.74 -5.32
CA ALA A 50 6.41 -13.13 -6.50
C ALA A 50 7.52 -12.38 -7.25
N SER A 51 7.62 -12.53 -8.56
CA SER A 51 8.73 -11.98 -9.36
C SER A 51 8.83 -10.45 -9.28
N GLU A 52 7.74 -9.80 -8.89
CA GLU A 52 7.63 -8.38 -8.60
C GLU A 52 8.26 -7.96 -7.26
N LEU A 53 8.61 -8.88 -6.37
CA LEU A 53 9.20 -8.56 -5.07
C LEU A 53 10.71 -8.78 -5.10
N THR A 54 11.48 -7.80 -4.63
CA THR A 54 12.93 -7.93 -4.49
C THR A 54 13.35 -7.57 -3.08
N ILE A 55 13.80 -8.57 -2.33
CA ILE A 55 14.30 -8.42 -0.97
C ILE A 55 15.81 -8.15 -0.97
N GLN A 56 16.27 -7.40 0.03
CA GLN A 56 17.68 -7.09 0.26
C GLN A 56 18.06 -7.30 1.73
N GLY A 57 19.35 -7.57 1.99
CA GLY A 57 19.87 -7.78 3.34
C GLY A 57 19.27 -9.02 4.00
N ASN A 58 18.85 -8.88 5.25
CA ASN A 58 18.26 -9.93 6.08
C ASN A 58 16.74 -10.09 5.89
N ALA A 59 16.15 -9.38 4.93
CA ALA A 59 14.72 -9.51 4.66
C ALA A 59 14.40 -10.93 4.17
N SER A 60 13.26 -11.49 4.59
CA SER A 60 12.84 -12.83 4.22
C SER A 60 11.32 -12.95 4.17
N HIS A 61 10.82 -13.84 3.32
CA HIS A 61 9.40 -14.16 3.27
C HIS A 61 9.05 -15.17 4.38
N THR A 62 7.96 -14.93 5.09
CA THR A 62 7.48 -15.81 6.16
C THR A 62 6.00 -16.12 5.98
N ALA A 63 5.45 -17.00 6.83
CA ALA A 63 4.01 -17.27 6.82
C ALA A 63 3.17 -16.05 7.25
N THR A 64 3.72 -15.15 8.06
CA THR A 64 2.98 -14.02 8.66
C THR A 64 3.21 -12.69 7.93
N GLY A 65 4.07 -12.65 6.91
CA GLY A 65 4.41 -11.47 6.13
C GLY A 65 5.86 -11.48 5.65
N VAL A 66 6.31 -10.38 5.05
CA VAL A 66 7.74 -10.15 4.81
C VAL A 66 8.37 -9.63 6.09
N GLN A 67 9.29 -10.41 6.65
CA GLN A 67 10.15 -9.96 7.73
C GLN A 67 11.26 -9.09 7.13
N LEU A 68 11.31 -7.82 7.48
CA LEU A 68 12.39 -6.92 7.04
C LEU A 68 13.65 -7.14 7.87
N THR A 69 13.54 -7.34 9.19
CA THR A 69 14.67 -7.77 10.02
C THR A 69 14.24 -8.80 11.06
N PRO A 70 15.13 -9.74 11.44
CA PRO A 70 14.90 -10.59 12.61
C PRO A 70 15.12 -9.79 13.91
N ALA A 71 14.71 -10.37 15.05
CA ALA A 71 15.00 -9.82 16.37
C ALA A 71 16.47 -10.08 16.79
N SER A 72 17.40 -9.45 16.08
CA SER A 72 18.84 -9.53 16.35
C SER A 72 19.51 -8.17 16.12
N SER A 73 20.65 -7.93 16.76
CA SER A 73 21.41 -6.68 16.63
C SER A 73 22.03 -6.51 15.23
N SER A 74 22.19 -5.26 14.80
CA SER A 74 22.94 -4.89 13.59
C SER A 74 22.42 -5.54 12.29
N GLN A 75 21.10 -5.63 12.14
CA GLN A 75 20.44 -6.21 10.97
C GLN A 75 19.89 -5.10 10.08
N PHE A 76 19.81 -5.39 8.78
CA PHE A 76 19.17 -4.51 7.80
C PHE A 76 18.40 -5.36 6.82
N GLY A 77 17.19 -4.95 6.44
CA GLY A 77 16.55 -5.53 5.29
C GLY A 77 15.66 -4.56 4.56
N GLY A 78 15.53 -4.81 3.26
CA GLY A 78 14.74 -4.00 2.34
C GLY A 78 13.84 -4.86 1.48
N LEU A 79 12.76 -4.25 0.99
CA LEU A 79 11.85 -4.81 0.01
C LEU A 79 11.53 -3.74 -1.03
N PHE A 80 11.80 -4.02 -2.30
CA PHE A 80 11.25 -3.27 -3.43
C PHE A 80 10.03 -4.01 -3.99
N ILE A 81 8.97 -3.26 -4.32
CA ILE A 81 7.82 -3.75 -5.07
C ILE A 81 7.96 -3.26 -6.51
N ASN A 82 8.57 -4.11 -7.34
CA ASN A 82 8.85 -3.89 -8.75
C ASN A 82 7.64 -4.20 -9.64
N GLY A 83 7.71 -3.82 -10.91
CA GLY A 83 6.63 -4.07 -11.88
C GLY A 83 5.35 -3.24 -11.66
N ARG A 84 5.30 -2.44 -10.59
CA ARG A 84 4.25 -1.46 -10.31
C ARG A 84 4.81 -0.07 -10.53
N THR A 85 4.17 0.69 -11.39
CA THR A 85 4.51 2.09 -11.67
C THR A 85 3.27 2.93 -11.42
N PHE A 86 3.46 4.07 -10.75
CA PHE A 86 2.38 4.93 -10.32
C PHE A 86 2.55 6.29 -10.99
N THR A 87 1.54 6.76 -11.71
CA THR A 87 1.56 8.16 -12.16
C THR A 87 1.25 9.07 -10.97
N SER A 88 2.04 10.12 -10.83
CA SER A 88 1.92 11.06 -9.71
C SER A 88 0.72 12.02 -9.84
N VAL A 89 0.06 12.04 -11.01
CA VAL A 89 -1.00 13.00 -11.37
C VAL A 89 -2.14 13.02 -10.35
N ASN A 90 -2.56 11.85 -9.87
CA ASN A 90 -3.71 11.71 -8.99
C ASN A 90 -3.34 11.44 -7.53
N GLY A 91 -2.05 11.39 -7.22
CA GLY A 91 -1.56 10.99 -5.91
C GLY A 91 -1.59 9.47 -5.70
N LEU A 92 -1.48 9.05 -4.45
CA LEU A 92 -1.38 7.64 -4.05
C LEU A 92 -2.02 7.43 -2.68
N HIS A 93 -2.82 6.38 -2.54
CA HIS A 93 -3.26 5.86 -1.26
C HIS A 93 -2.58 4.53 -0.99
N VAL A 94 -1.97 4.40 0.20
CA VAL A 94 -1.24 3.21 0.63
C VAL A 94 -1.81 2.74 1.95
N GLU A 95 -2.11 1.44 2.02
CA GLU A 95 -2.41 0.74 3.27
C GLU A 95 -1.39 -0.38 3.45
N PHE A 96 -0.89 -0.56 4.66
CA PHE A 96 -0.15 -1.76 5.01
C PHE A 96 -0.25 -2.05 6.50
N GLU A 97 -0.13 -3.32 6.86
CA GLU A 97 0.00 -3.75 8.23
C GLU A 97 1.46 -3.95 8.59
N TYR A 98 1.82 -3.60 9.82
CA TYR A 98 3.15 -3.83 10.36
C TYR A 98 3.11 -4.38 11.78
N ASP A 99 4.19 -5.06 12.15
CA ASP A 99 4.46 -5.49 13.50
C ASP A 99 5.93 -5.23 13.85
N MET A 100 6.12 -4.69 15.05
CA MET A 100 7.41 -4.41 15.68
C MET A 100 7.39 -5.10 17.04
N LYS A 101 8.13 -6.21 17.14
CA LYS A 101 8.04 -7.10 18.29
C LYS A 101 9.34 -7.81 18.60
N SER A 102 9.38 -8.53 19.73
CA SER A 102 10.55 -9.27 20.18
C SER A 102 11.81 -8.39 20.30
N GLY A 103 12.95 -8.99 20.61
CA GLY A 103 14.23 -8.28 20.69
C GLY A 103 14.47 -7.57 22.02
N SER A 104 15.47 -6.70 22.06
CA SER A 104 15.99 -6.07 23.27
C SER A 104 16.14 -4.56 23.12
N ALA A 105 15.80 -3.84 24.19
CA ALA A 105 15.99 -2.40 24.27
C ALA A 105 17.45 -2.03 24.55
N PHE A 106 17.87 -0.86 24.08
CA PHE A 106 19.11 -0.19 24.47
C PHE A 106 18.76 1.17 25.08
N SER A 107 19.25 1.44 26.30
CA SER A 107 18.89 2.63 27.07
C SER A 107 17.38 2.89 27.14
N GLY A 108 16.59 1.82 27.34
CA GLY A 108 15.14 1.90 27.52
C GLY A 108 14.32 2.05 26.23
N SER A 109 14.94 2.10 25.05
CA SER A 109 14.24 2.18 23.76
C SER A 109 14.52 0.98 22.86
N TYR A 110 13.53 0.54 22.09
CA TYR A 110 13.72 -0.41 21.00
C TYR A 110 14.15 0.32 19.73
N GLY A 111 14.57 -0.43 18.71
CA GLY A 111 15.09 0.22 17.51
C GLY A 111 15.45 -0.69 16.35
N ASP A 112 15.80 -0.10 15.22
CA ASP A 112 15.69 1.36 14.95
C ASP A 112 14.26 1.72 14.52
N GLY A 113 13.62 0.85 13.74
CA GLY A 113 12.30 1.06 13.16
C GLY A 113 12.22 0.56 11.72
N LEU A 114 11.18 0.98 11.02
CA LEU A 114 10.99 0.70 9.60
C LEU A 114 10.61 1.96 8.83
N SER A 115 10.82 1.93 7.52
CA SER A 115 10.38 2.97 6.60
C SER A 115 9.58 2.39 5.44
N PHE A 116 8.63 3.19 4.96
CA PHE A 116 8.08 3.11 3.61
C PHE A 116 8.69 4.26 2.81
N PHE A 117 9.02 4.04 1.54
CA PHE A 117 9.62 5.08 0.72
C PHE A 117 9.11 5.08 -0.72
N LEU A 118 9.15 6.27 -1.32
CA LEU A 118 8.86 6.54 -2.72
C LEU A 118 10.11 7.09 -3.41
N TYR A 119 10.35 6.64 -4.64
CA TYR A 119 11.45 7.08 -5.47
C TYR A 119 11.04 7.20 -6.95
N ASP A 120 11.84 7.95 -7.71
CA ASP A 120 11.68 8.14 -9.14
C ASP A 120 11.72 6.79 -9.88
N GLY A 121 10.61 6.46 -10.54
CA GLY A 121 10.43 5.20 -11.24
C GLY A 121 11.33 5.01 -12.45
N SER A 122 11.95 6.08 -12.98
CA SER A 122 12.93 6.02 -14.05
C SER A 122 14.25 5.38 -13.62
N VAL A 123 14.52 5.30 -12.31
CA VAL A 123 15.71 4.62 -11.77
C VAL A 123 15.57 3.11 -11.97
N ALA A 124 16.38 2.55 -12.86
CA ALA A 124 16.34 1.11 -13.19
C ALA A 124 16.88 0.22 -12.06
N ASN A 125 18.00 0.62 -11.44
CA ASN A 125 18.70 -0.14 -10.40
C ASN A 125 18.89 0.74 -9.16
N PRO A 126 17.83 0.93 -8.34
CA PRO A 126 17.92 1.80 -7.18
C PRO A 126 18.83 1.19 -6.11
N THR A 127 19.74 2.01 -5.57
CA THR A 127 20.48 1.66 -4.35
C THR A 127 19.64 2.04 -3.15
N ILE A 128 19.48 1.14 -2.18
CA ILE A 128 18.79 1.44 -0.92
C ILE A 128 19.68 2.27 0.01
N GLY A 129 19.09 3.16 0.81
CA GLY A 129 19.80 4.04 1.73
C GLY A 129 20.49 3.32 2.90
N SER A 130 21.11 4.10 3.78
CA SER A 130 21.87 3.57 4.91
C SER A 130 21.01 2.91 5.97
N SER A 131 21.57 1.94 6.70
CA SER A 131 20.94 1.35 7.87
C SER A 131 20.93 2.32 9.07
N GLY A 132 20.37 1.89 10.20
CA GLY A 132 20.33 2.66 11.43
C GLY A 132 19.49 3.93 11.27
N ALA A 133 20.09 5.09 11.56
CA ALA A 133 19.44 6.40 11.42
C ALA A 133 18.91 6.70 10.00
N GLY A 134 19.43 6.01 8.97
CA GLY A 134 18.94 6.18 7.61
C GLY A 134 17.70 5.36 7.26
N LEU A 135 17.37 4.32 8.04
CA LEU A 135 16.27 3.37 7.81
C LEU A 135 16.05 2.99 6.33
N GLY A 136 17.13 2.78 5.58
CA GLY A 136 17.07 2.44 4.15
C GLY A 136 16.64 3.57 3.21
N TYR A 137 16.44 4.78 3.72
CA TYR A 137 16.04 5.96 2.95
C TYR A 137 17.15 7.01 2.84
N ALA A 138 17.64 7.52 3.98
CA ALA A 138 18.65 8.58 3.98
C ALA A 138 20.08 8.02 3.82
N TYR A 139 21.03 8.92 3.58
CA TYR A 139 22.44 8.60 3.53
C TYR A 139 23.06 8.48 4.93
N ASN A 140 24.25 7.89 4.99
CA ASN A 140 25.16 8.05 6.11
C ASN A 140 26.55 8.46 5.59
N ARG A 141 27.04 9.62 6.02
CA ARG A 141 28.44 10.01 5.85
C ARG A 141 29.23 9.64 7.10
N ALA A 142 30.55 9.55 6.98
CA ALA A 142 31.44 9.18 8.07
C ALA A 142 32.87 9.68 7.80
N LYS A 143 33.68 9.84 8.86
CA LYS A 143 35.12 10.12 8.72
C LYS A 143 35.89 8.90 8.23
N ASN A 144 37.16 9.05 7.83
CA ASN A 144 37.95 7.97 7.23
C ASN A 144 38.13 6.76 8.16
N ASP A 145 38.24 6.97 9.47
CA ASP A 145 38.34 5.88 10.45
C ASP A 145 37.12 4.93 10.40
N TYR A 146 36.00 5.42 9.87
CA TYR A 146 34.73 4.71 9.73
C TYR A 146 34.25 4.69 8.27
N ALA A 147 35.18 4.68 7.29
CA ALA A 147 34.83 4.74 5.88
C ALA A 147 33.84 3.66 5.41
N SER A 148 33.83 2.48 6.05
CA SER A 148 32.89 1.38 5.78
C SER A 148 31.43 1.70 6.14
N PHE A 149 31.19 2.72 6.97
CA PHE A 149 29.84 3.18 7.31
C PHE A 149 29.28 4.18 6.29
N ARG A 150 30.10 4.67 5.35
CA ARG A 150 29.64 5.57 4.29
C ARG A 150 28.70 4.82 3.36
N LYS A 151 27.48 5.31 3.22
CA LYS A 151 26.48 4.75 2.32
C LYS A 151 25.61 5.87 1.74
N PRO A 152 25.46 5.96 0.41
CA PRO A 152 24.55 6.94 -0.17
C PRO A 152 23.11 6.63 0.24
N GLY A 153 22.26 7.66 0.20
CA GLY A 153 20.82 7.52 0.37
C GLY A 153 20.16 6.83 -0.82
N LEU A 154 18.86 6.58 -0.69
CA LEU A 154 18.06 5.91 -1.71
C LEU A 154 18.15 6.63 -3.07
N SER A 155 18.56 5.92 -4.12
CA SER A 155 18.63 6.48 -5.47
C SER A 155 17.26 6.97 -5.95
N GLY A 156 17.20 8.20 -6.45
CA GLY A 156 15.94 8.81 -6.90
C GLY A 156 14.92 9.09 -5.78
N ALA A 157 15.34 9.09 -4.52
CA ALA A 157 14.44 9.30 -3.39
C ALA A 157 13.58 10.56 -3.55
N TYR A 158 12.28 10.39 -3.32
CA TYR A 158 11.29 11.47 -3.37
C TYR A 158 10.68 11.76 -1.99
N LEU A 159 10.20 10.72 -1.31
CA LEU A 159 9.58 10.82 0.01
C LEU A 159 9.86 9.57 0.85
N GLY A 160 10.33 9.77 2.09
CA GLY A 160 10.56 8.70 3.07
C GLY A 160 9.68 8.88 4.28
N ILE A 161 8.99 7.82 4.70
CA ILE A 161 8.06 7.81 5.83
C ILE A 161 8.60 6.77 6.81
N ALA A 162 9.17 7.23 7.92
CA ALA A 162 9.68 6.35 8.96
C ALA A 162 8.67 6.19 10.10
N LEU A 163 8.48 4.94 10.50
CA LEU A 163 8.04 4.56 11.83
C LEU A 163 9.33 4.36 12.66
N ASP A 164 9.82 5.46 13.23
CA ASP A 164 11.13 5.59 13.87
C ASP A 164 11.01 5.33 15.37
N GLU A 165 11.28 4.08 15.76
CA GLU A 165 11.10 3.62 17.13
C GLU A 165 12.23 4.12 18.04
N PHE A 166 13.48 4.09 17.57
CA PHE A 166 14.60 4.59 18.37
C PHE A 166 14.68 6.12 18.41
N GLY A 167 14.27 6.79 17.32
CA GLY A 167 14.20 8.24 17.25
C GLY A 167 15.35 8.92 16.50
N ASN A 168 16.25 8.15 15.89
CA ASN A 168 17.42 8.68 15.19
C ASN A 168 17.08 9.18 13.78
N PHE A 169 16.00 8.70 13.16
CA PHE A 169 15.67 9.08 11.78
C PHE A 169 15.34 10.56 11.65
N LYS A 170 14.81 11.22 12.67
CA LYS A 170 14.58 12.69 12.66
C LYS A 170 15.80 13.53 13.10
N SER A 171 16.79 12.91 13.70
CA SER A 171 17.83 13.61 14.45
C SER A 171 19.02 13.96 13.57
N LYS A 172 19.60 15.14 13.77
CA LYS A 172 20.94 15.45 13.25
C LYS A 172 21.94 14.51 13.94
N ARG A 173 22.90 13.99 13.17
CA ARG A 173 24.04 13.23 13.68
C ARG A 173 25.33 13.84 13.17
N PHE A 174 26.29 14.05 14.07
CA PHE A 174 27.66 14.41 13.74
C PHE A 174 28.61 13.68 14.69
N GLN A 175 28.90 12.43 14.35
CA GLN A 175 29.79 11.51 15.04
C GLN A 175 30.76 10.91 14.02
N GLY A 176 31.80 10.20 14.47
CA GLY A 176 32.82 9.65 13.57
C GLY A 176 32.23 8.73 12.51
N GLU A 177 31.38 7.80 12.94
CA GLU A 177 30.70 6.80 12.12
C GLU A 177 29.41 7.29 11.46
N SER A 178 28.92 8.48 11.81
CA SER A 178 27.63 8.95 11.31
C SER A 178 27.51 10.47 11.27
N ARG A 179 27.35 11.00 10.05
CA ARG A 179 27.11 12.41 9.75
C ARG A 179 25.89 12.53 8.85
N VAL A 180 24.78 12.99 9.42
CA VAL A 180 23.47 13.06 8.76
C VAL A 180 22.76 14.33 9.17
N ASN A 181 22.18 15.05 8.20
CA ASN A 181 21.39 16.23 8.52
C ASN A 181 20.09 15.87 9.29
N GLY A 182 19.54 16.84 10.00
CA GLY A 182 18.29 16.64 10.73
C GLY A 182 18.00 17.72 11.76
N ILE A 183 17.12 17.41 12.70
CA ILE A 183 16.76 18.34 13.78
C ILE A 183 17.84 18.31 14.87
N ALA A 184 18.27 19.49 15.31
CA ALA A 184 19.34 19.67 16.30
C ALA A 184 18.87 20.58 17.46
N GLY A 185 19.49 20.44 18.63
CA GLY A 185 19.24 21.33 19.78
C GLY A 185 17.83 21.25 20.37
N VAL A 186 17.13 20.12 20.15
CA VAL A 186 15.77 19.91 20.65
C VAL A 186 15.78 18.88 21.77
N THR A 187 15.29 19.26 22.95
CA THR A 187 14.93 18.32 24.02
C THR A 187 13.50 17.83 23.78
N TRP A 188 13.38 16.57 23.40
CA TRP A 188 12.10 15.93 23.14
C TRP A 188 11.42 15.49 24.44
N SER A 189 10.10 15.63 24.52
CA SER A 189 9.33 15.03 25.62
C SER A 189 9.44 13.50 25.60
N GLN A 190 9.45 12.92 24.40
CA GLN A 190 9.69 11.51 24.13
C GLN A 190 10.60 11.44 22.91
N GLY A 191 11.80 10.90 23.08
CA GLY A 191 12.79 10.82 22.00
C GLY A 191 12.52 9.67 21.03
N SER A 192 11.90 8.59 21.53
CA SER A 192 11.52 7.38 20.80
C SER A 192 10.11 7.49 20.21
N SER A 193 9.80 6.57 19.30
CA SER A 193 8.48 6.37 18.70
C SER A 193 7.93 7.63 18.00
N HIS A 194 8.45 7.89 16.81
CA HIS A 194 8.08 9.01 15.95
C HIS A 194 7.66 8.56 14.56
N VAL A 195 6.61 9.16 14.02
CA VAL A 195 6.37 9.16 12.58
C VAL A 195 7.11 10.35 11.99
N THR A 196 8.01 10.10 11.04
CA THR A 196 8.87 11.14 10.46
C THR A 196 8.87 11.08 8.93
N LEU A 197 8.67 12.24 8.31
CA LEU A 197 8.80 12.43 6.87
C LEU A 197 10.19 13.00 6.56
N ARG A 198 10.88 12.42 5.57
CA ARG A 198 12.08 12.98 4.93
C ARG A 198 11.84 13.21 3.44
N GLY A 199 12.41 14.31 2.93
CA GLY A 199 12.23 14.75 1.55
C GLY A 199 13.21 14.13 0.57
N ALA A 200 13.21 14.66 -0.65
CA ALA A 200 13.92 14.13 -1.78
C ALA A 200 15.43 14.19 -1.62
N ARG A 201 16.11 13.38 -2.43
CA ARG A 201 17.56 13.47 -2.64
C ARG A 201 17.97 14.87 -3.12
N GLY A 202 19.09 15.37 -2.61
CA GLY A 202 19.67 16.65 -3.01
C GLY A 202 20.71 16.53 -4.14
N ALA A 203 21.06 17.67 -4.73
CA ALA A 203 22.17 17.79 -5.66
C ALA A 203 23.51 17.66 -4.94
N ALA A 204 24.52 17.11 -5.62
CA ALA A 204 25.89 17.12 -5.10
C ALA A 204 26.35 18.57 -4.87
N ILE A 205 26.95 18.84 -3.71
CA ILE A 205 27.42 20.18 -3.34
C ILE A 205 28.93 20.28 -3.57
N ASN A 206 29.69 19.25 -3.20
CA ASN A 206 31.14 19.21 -3.36
C ASN A 206 31.68 17.77 -3.34
N SER A 207 32.99 17.64 -3.53
CA SER A 207 33.72 16.37 -3.44
C SER A 207 34.29 16.07 -2.04
N ASN A 208 33.94 16.85 -1.01
CA ASN A 208 34.49 16.75 0.35
C ASN A 208 33.56 15.97 1.31
N GLY A 209 32.72 15.09 0.75
CA GLY A 209 31.76 14.26 1.48
C GLY A 209 30.31 14.57 1.13
N LEU A 210 30.00 15.75 0.59
CA LEU A 210 28.66 16.16 0.17
C LEU A 210 28.43 15.90 -1.33
N GLY A 211 28.82 14.71 -1.79
CA GLY A 211 28.70 14.27 -3.18
C GLY A 211 27.31 13.73 -3.54
N ASP A 212 27.21 13.13 -4.72
CA ASP A 212 25.96 12.53 -5.20
C ASP A 212 25.47 11.44 -4.23
N GLY A 213 24.20 11.52 -3.84
CA GLY A 213 23.58 10.59 -2.89
C GLY A 213 23.88 10.90 -1.41
N TYR A 214 24.66 11.93 -1.10
CA TYR A 214 25.07 12.29 0.27
C TYR A 214 24.56 13.67 0.75
N THR A 215 23.58 14.21 0.03
CA THR A 215 22.91 15.49 0.29
C THR A 215 21.41 15.36 0.07
N GLY A 216 20.63 16.29 0.62
CA GLY A 216 19.18 16.30 0.66
C GLY A 216 18.65 15.41 1.77
N TYR A 217 17.55 14.72 1.51
CA TYR A 217 16.82 13.92 2.50
C TYR A 217 16.46 14.71 3.77
N PRO A 218 16.13 16.02 3.71
CA PRO A 218 15.89 16.79 4.92
C PRO A 218 14.68 16.24 5.66
N VAL A 219 14.68 16.36 6.99
CA VAL A 219 13.46 16.12 7.76
C VAL A 219 12.43 17.17 7.37
N LEU A 220 11.25 16.73 6.98
CA LEU A 220 10.15 17.60 6.59
C LEU A 220 9.25 17.88 7.79
N VAL A 221 8.82 16.81 8.45
CA VAL A 221 8.00 16.87 9.66
C VAL A 221 8.21 15.61 10.48
N THR A 222 8.13 15.72 11.80
CA THR A 222 8.14 14.58 12.72
C THR A 222 7.13 14.78 13.84
N ARG A 223 6.49 13.69 14.27
CA ARG A 223 5.54 13.68 15.37
C ARG A 223 5.73 12.43 16.22
N SER A 224 5.94 12.64 17.53
CA SER A 224 5.95 11.58 18.53
C SER A 224 4.56 10.96 18.64
N THR A 225 4.47 9.64 18.76
CA THR A 225 3.22 8.94 19.06
C THR A 225 3.00 8.75 20.56
N LEU A 226 4.03 8.93 21.38
CA LEU A 226 4.01 8.67 22.83
C LEU A 226 3.58 9.85 23.70
N SER A 227 3.48 11.07 23.16
CA SER A 227 3.12 12.25 23.96
C SER A 227 2.33 13.30 23.18
N ASN A 228 1.45 14.00 23.90
CA ASN A 228 0.78 15.23 23.45
C ASN A 228 1.26 16.49 24.19
N THR A 229 2.20 16.35 25.14
CA THR A 229 2.66 17.44 26.00
C THR A 229 4.14 17.75 25.77
N GLY A 230 4.49 19.04 25.82
CA GLY A 230 5.85 19.54 25.60
C GLY A 230 6.29 19.48 24.13
N THR A 231 7.57 19.20 23.88
CA THR A 231 8.11 19.14 22.51
C THR A 231 7.86 17.76 21.91
N VAL A 232 6.78 17.67 21.12
CA VAL A 232 6.30 16.40 20.58
C VAL A 232 6.44 16.28 19.06
N GLY A 233 6.80 17.35 18.37
CA GLY A 233 7.00 17.31 16.93
C GLY A 233 7.60 18.61 16.40
N ARG A 234 8.16 18.52 15.20
CA ARG A 234 8.79 19.65 14.50
C ARG A 234 8.50 19.61 13.01
N ILE A 235 8.38 20.77 12.38
CA ILE A 235 8.08 20.95 10.96
C ILE A 235 9.03 21.97 10.33
N LEU A 236 9.61 21.62 9.18
CA LEU A 236 10.54 22.46 8.43
C LEU A 236 9.84 23.70 7.90
N GLN A 237 10.47 24.87 8.08
CA GLN A 237 9.95 26.18 7.70
C GLN A 237 10.70 26.78 6.51
N ALA A 238 10.12 27.81 5.90
CA ALA A 238 10.73 28.53 4.77
C ALA A 238 12.06 29.24 5.13
N ASP A 239 12.27 29.55 6.41
CA ASP A 239 13.54 30.10 6.91
C ASP A 239 14.58 29.01 7.25
N ARG A 240 14.26 27.74 6.99
CA ARG A 240 15.06 26.52 7.28
C ARG A 240 15.08 26.11 8.75
N SER A 241 14.35 26.81 9.61
CA SER A 241 14.16 26.41 11.00
C SER A 241 13.13 25.28 11.12
N TYR A 242 13.00 24.74 12.33
CA TYR A 242 12.00 23.73 12.67
C TYR A 242 11.03 24.28 13.72
N ALA A 243 9.82 24.62 13.31
CA ALA A 243 8.76 25.06 14.22
C ALA A 243 8.11 23.86 14.93
N ALA A 244 7.46 24.09 16.08
CA ALA A 244 6.68 23.05 16.75
C ALA A 244 5.47 22.62 15.88
N THR A 245 5.16 21.33 15.86
CA THR A 245 3.87 20.86 15.32
C THR A 245 2.74 21.25 16.27
N THR A 246 1.58 21.60 15.72
CA THR A 246 0.40 22.04 16.50
C THR A 246 -0.65 20.96 16.70
N ASN A 247 -0.50 19.76 16.10
CA ASN A 247 -1.51 18.72 16.16
C ASN A 247 -1.46 17.91 17.47
N THR A 248 -2.63 17.71 18.08
CA THR A 248 -2.86 16.82 19.22
C THR A 248 -3.40 15.49 18.72
N LEU A 249 -2.77 14.38 19.13
CA LEU A 249 -3.25 13.05 18.79
C LEU A 249 -4.50 12.72 19.60
N ALA A 250 -5.49 12.06 18.98
CA ALA A 250 -6.70 11.60 19.67
C ALA A 250 -6.37 10.63 20.83
N SER A 251 -5.32 9.83 20.67
CA SER A 251 -4.69 9.04 21.73
C SER A 251 -3.21 8.84 21.43
N THR A 252 -2.41 8.69 22.47
CA THR A 252 -0.98 8.35 22.36
C THR A 252 -0.79 6.84 22.35
N PHE A 253 0.23 6.36 21.66
CA PHE A 253 0.58 4.95 21.56
C PHE A 253 2.05 4.77 21.20
N ASP A 254 2.57 3.59 21.49
CA ASP A 254 3.87 3.15 21.02
C ASP A 254 3.73 2.57 19.60
N LEU A 255 4.59 2.97 18.66
CA LEU A 255 4.69 2.37 17.34
C LEU A 255 4.98 0.87 17.45
N ARG A 256 5.77 0.47 18.44
CA ARG A 256 5.98 -0.92 18.81
C ARG A 256 4.73 -1.49 19.48
N ASN A 257 4.21 -2.61 18.96
CA ASN A 257 3.07 -3.30 19.58
C ASN A 257 3.44 -4.52 20.44
N GLY A 258 4.73 -4.88 20.54
CA GLY A 258 5.16 -6.00 21.37
C GLY A 258 4.47 -7.31 20.94
N ASN A 259 3.70 -7.94 21.83
CA ASN A 259 2.94 -9.15 21.51
C ASN A 259 1.49 -8.87 21.05
N GLY A 260 1.17 -7.60 20.74
CA GLY A 260 -0.13 -7.19 20.25
C GLY A 260 -0.36 -7.57 18.78
N GLU A 261 -1.54 -7.19 18.27
CA GLU A 261 -1.90 -7.40 16.87
C GLU A 261 -1.07 -6.52 15.92
N PHE A 262 -1.10 -6.84 14.62
CA PHE A 262 -0.53 -5.93 13.63
C PHE A 262 -1.24 -4.57 13.67
N ARG A 263 -0.47 -3.49 13.60
CA ARG A 263 -0.99 -2.13 13.43
C ARG A 263 -1.11 -1.84 11.94
N LYS A 264 -2.03 -0.98 11.55
CA LYS A 264 -2.27 -0.64 10.14
C LYS A 264 -2.00 0.82 9.86
N VAL A 265 -1.20 1.09 8.84
CA VAL A 265 -0.89 2.43 8.35
C VAL A 265 -1.80 2.77 7.19
N TYR A 266 -2.28 4.01 7.16
CA TYR A 266 -2.93 4.64 6.03
C TYR A 266 -2.11 5.86 5.64
N LEU A 267 -1.64 5.89 4.40
CA LEU A 267 -0.86 7.00 3.85
C LEU A 267 -1.59 7.54 2.62
N ASP A 268 -1.95 8.82 2.70
CA ASP A 268 -2.52 9.57 1.58
C ASP A 268 -1.47 10.56 1.05
N LEU A 269 -1.19 10.49 -0.25
CA LEU A 269 -0.58 11.54 -1.03
C LEU A 269 -1.67 12.12 -1.92
N ILE A 270 -2.17 13.31 -1.58
CA ILE A 270 -3.20 14.01 -2.34
C ILE A 270 -2.53 15.14 -3.14
N PRO A 271 -2.73 15.29 -4.46
CA PRO A 271 -2.15 16.40 -5.19
C PRO A 271 -2.57 17.74 -4.58
N HIS A 272 -1.61 18.61 -4.29
CA HIS A 272 -1.89 19.94 -3.75
C HIS A 272 -2.19 20.90 -4.90
N PHE A 273 -3.46 21.25 -5.09
CA PHE A 273 -3.92 22.12 -6.16
C PHE A 273 -3.75 23.60 -5.77
N VAL A 274 -2.93 24.33 -6.53
CA VAL A 274 -2.80 25.80 -6.42
C VAL A 274 -3.76 26.53 -7.38
N THR A 275 -4.19 25.84 -8.43
CA THR A 275 -5.31 26.21 -9.30
C THR A 275 -6.11 24.94 -9.62
N ALA A 276 -7.22 25.05 -10.36
CA ALA A 276 -8.03 23.89 -10.74
C ALA A 276 -7.27 22.82 -11.57
N THR A 277 -6.14 23.17 -12.19
CA THR A 277 -5.39 22.27 -13.09
C THR A 277 -3.90 22.22 -12.80
N THR A 278 -3.40 23.02 -11.86
CA THR A 278 -1.98 23.10 -11.52
C THR A 278 -1.76 22.66 -10.08
N THR A 279 -0.78 21.78 -9.88
CA THR A 279 -0.35 21.31 -8.57
C THR A 279 1.08 21.75 -8.29
N ASP A 280 1.43 21.94 -7.02
CA ASP A 280 2.80 22.28 -6.61
C ASP A 280 3.42 21.27 -5.65
N GLY A 281 2.88 20.04 -5.60
CA GLY A 281 3.35 18.96 -4.75
C GLY A 281 2.22 18.06 -4.26
N PHE A 282 2.38 17.50 -3.06
CA PHE A 282 1.35 16.70 -2.39
C PHE A 282 1.04 17.20 -0.98
N ASP A 283 -0.21 17.07 -0.59
CA ASP A 283 -0.62 17.04 0.81
C ASP A 283 -0.51 15.60 1.34
N ILE A 284 0.33 15.41 2.35
CA ILE A 284 0.66 14.09 2.89
C ILE A 284 -0.03 13.88 4.23
N LYS A 285 -0.85 12.83 4.34
CA LYS A 285 -1.49 12.43 5.59
C LYS A 285 -1.06 11.01 5.97
N VAL A 286 -0.74 10.83 7.26
CA VAL A 286 -0.37 9.53 7.83
C VAL A 286 -1.25 9.27 9.03
N ASP A 287 -2.05 8.20 8.95
CA ASP A 287 -2.82 7.69 10.07
C ASP A 287 -2.35 6.29 10.46
N ILE A 288 -2.52 5.94 11.73
CA ILE A 288 -2.24 4.60 12.24
C ILE A 288 -3.45 4.08 13.02
N GLN A 289 -3.97 2.95 12.60
CA GLN A 289 -4.94 2.14 13.35
C GLN A 289 -4.17 1.20 14.28
N THR A 290 -4.42 1.31 15.58
CA THR A 290 -3.64 0.64 16.63
C THR A 290 -4.23 -0.69 17.08
N THR A 291 -5.52 -0.92 16.81
CA THR A 291 -6.26 -2.15 17.12
C THR A 291 -7.13 -2.52 15.92
N GLN A 292 -7.39 -3.81 15.72
CA GLN A 292 -8.23 -4.25 14.61
C GLN A 292 -9.61 -3.56 14.66
N ASN A 293 -10.04 -3.01 13.52
CA ASN A 293 -11.29 -2.25 13.36
C ASN A 293 -11.40 -0.97 14.21
N GLY A 294 -10.33 -0.54 14.90
CA GLY A 294 -10.30 0.73 15.61
C GLY A 294 -10.25 1.94 14.67
N THR A 295 -10.65 3.12 15.16
CA THR A 295 -10.51 4.36 14.37
C THR A 295 -9.02 4.72 14.20
N PRO A 296 -8.53 4.98 12.97
CA PRO A 296 -7.16 5.44 12.76
C PRO A 296 -6.88 6.76 13.48
N ILE A 297 -5.70 6.87 14.09
CA ILE A 297 -5.22 8.09 14.73
C ILE A 297 -4.42 8.89 13.70
N ASN A 298 -4.80 10.14 13.48
CA ASN A 298 -4.08 11.03 12.58
C ASN A 298 -2.77 11.55 13.20
N ILE A 299 -1.63 11.18 12.62
CA ILE A 299 -0.30 11.50 13.14
C ILE A 299 0.32 12.69 12.41
N ILE A 300 0.29 12.63 11.07
CA ILE A 300 0.67 13.75 10.20
C ILE A 300 -0.59 14.17 9.45
N ASN A 301 -0.99 15.43 9.60
CA ASN A 301 -2.21 15.96 9.02
C ASN A 301 -1.89 16.82 7.79
N TYR A 302 -2.02 16.26 6.59
CA TYR A 302 -1.89 16.96 5.31
C TYR A 302 -0.69 17.93 5.25
N TYR A 303 0.52 17.41 5.49
CA TYR A 303 1.74 18.18 5.30
C TYR A 303 1.92 18.51 3.80
N HIS A 304 1.96 19.80 3.47
CA HIS A 304 2.19 20.28 2.11
C HIS A 304 3.66 20.11 1.71
N TYR A 305 3.96 19.03 1.00
CA TYR A 305 5.28 18.77 0.44
C TYR A 305 5.41 19.39 -0.94
N LYS A 306 6.00 20.58 -0.97
CA LYS A 306 6.20 21.40 -2.17
C LYS A 306 7.28 20.82 -3.09
N THR A 307 7.12 21.12 -4.38
CA THR A 307 8.11 20.82 -5.44
C THR A 307 9.45 21.53 -5.27
N SER A 308 9.51 22.57 -4.44
CA SER A 308 10.76 23.17 -4.00
C SER A 308 10.62 23.72 -2.59
N LEU A 309 11.63 23.48 -1.76
CA LEU A 309 11.64 23.99 -0.38
C LEU A 309 13.07 24.24 0.12
N PRO A 310 13.29 25.26 0.95
CA PRO A 310 14.60 25.55 1.53
C PRO A 310 14.91 24.61 2.71
N TYR A 311 16.17 24.20 2.83
CA TYR A 311 16.66 23.43 3.98
C TYR A 311 18.13 23.73 4.25
N SER A 312 18.70 23.18 5.32
CA SER A 312 20.13 23.30 5.62
C SER A 312 20.80 21.93 5.72
N GLU A 313 21.92 21.75 5.04
CA GLU A 313 22.88 20.68 5.37
C GLU A 313 23.62 21.10 6.62
N ASN A 314 23.24 20.54 7.76
CA ASN A 314 23.68 21.00 9.07
C ASN A 314 24.58 20.01 9.80
N ALA A 315 25.14 19.02 9.10
CA ALA A 315 26.08 18.02 9.60
C ALA A 315 27.42 18.06 8.84
N ASN A 316 27.87 19.23 8.41
CA ASN A 316 29.01 19.37 7.50
C ASN A 316 30.34 19.18 8.23
N PRO A 317 31.35 18.51 7.64
CA PRO A 317 32.71 18.54 8.18
C PRO A 317 33.29 19.95 8.05
N ALA A 318 34.18 20.34 8.97
CA ALA A 318 34.89 21.61 8.85
C ALA A 318 35.74 21.73 7.58
N VAL A 319 36.30 20.60 7.11
CA VAL A 319 37.15 20.54 5.90
C VAL A 319 36.64 19.48 4.93
N THR A 320 36.59 18.23 5.37
CA THR A 320 36.21 17.08 4.55
C THR A 320 35.79 15.89 5.41
N ASP A 321 34.98 14.99 4.87
CA ASP A 321 34.75 13.68 5.49
C ASP A 321 35.92 12.73 5.27
N PHE A 322 36.81 12.99 4.31
CA PHE A 322 37.95 12.13 3.97
C PHE A 322 39.19 12.37 4.86
N ASN A 323 38.97 12.60 6.15
CA ASN A 323 39.99 12.80 7.18
C ASN A 323 39.57 12.08 8.47
N SER A 324 40.33 12.25 9.56
CA SER A 324 40.01 11.69 10.89
C SER A 324 39.45 12.74 11.89
N SER A 325 39.17 13.96 11.43
CA SER A 325 38.71 15.07 12.27
C SER A 325 37.23 14.96 12.61
N ASP A 326 36.87 15.21 13.87
CA ASP A 326 35.49 15.35 14.36
C ASP A 326 35.07 16.81 14.56
N THR A 327 35.71 17.74 13.84
CA THR A 327 35.32 19.15 13.87
C THR A 327 34.17 19.38 12.91
N GLU A 328 33.02 19.77 13.47
CA GLU A 328 31.86 20.19 12.69
C GLU A 328 32.08 21.56 12.06
N GLY A 329 31.72 21.68 10.79
CA GLY A 329 31.75 22.91 10.01
C GLY A 329 30.40 23.64 10.02
N ALA A 330 30.38 24.81 9.40
CA ALA A 330 29.16 25.60 9.25
C ALA A 330 28.10 24.85 8.41
N ALA A 331 26.84 25.03 8.79
CA ALA A 331 25.72 24.56 7.98
C ALA A 331 25.69 25.31 6.63
N THR A 332 25.28 24.62 5.57
CA THR A 332 25.11 25.22 4.25
C THR A 332 23.63 25.23 3.87
N ASN A 333 23.14 26.41 3.50
CA ASN A 333 21.77 26.60 3.08
C ASN A 333 21.57 26.12 1.65
N GLN A 334 20.51 25.34 1.44
CA GLN A 334 20.17 24.73 0.17
C GLN A 334 18.71 25.03 -0.17
N THR A 335 18.40 24.88 -1.46
CA THR A 335 17.03 24.79 -1.97
C THR A 335 16.87 23.41 -2.57
N LEU A 336 16.00 22.60 -1.98
CA LEU A 336 15.71 21.26 -2.47
C LEU A 336 14.91 21.34 -3.77
N ASN A 337 15.35 20.61 -4.78
CA ASN A 337 14.52 20.26 -5.92
C ASN A 337 13.72 19.00 -5.55
N ALA A 338 12.45 19.19 -5.26
CA ALA A 338 11.50 18.12 -4.93
C ALA A 338 10.44 18.01 -6.04
N ALA A 339 10.81 18.28 -7.30
CA ALA A 339 9.92 18.09 -8.44
C ALA A 339 9.33 16.68 -8.41
N VAL A 340 8.02 16.58 -8.59
CA VAL A 340 7.32 15.31 -8.49
C VAL A 340 7.71 14.42 -9.68
N PRO A 341 8.27 13.22 -9.47
CA PRO A 341 8.54 12.29 -10.54
C PRO A 341 7.27 11.96 -11.31
N SER A 342 7.34 11.88 -12.64
CA SER A 342 6.18 11.50 -13.48
C SER A 342 5.68 10.09 -13.17
N VAL A 343 6.61 9.23 -12.77
CA VAL A 343 6.36 7.88 -12.27
C VAL A 343 7.05 7.72 -10.94
N LEU A 344 6.33 7.20 -9.96
CA LEU A 344 6.90 6.75 -8.70
C LEU A 344 7.02 5.23 -8.68
N LYS A 345 7.95 4.74 -7.87
CA LYS A 345 8.05 3.36 -7.38
C LYS A 345 8.23 3.41 -5.87
N LEU A 346 8.13 2.24 -5.22
CA LEU A 346 8.13 2.18 -3.77
C LEU A 346 8.89 0.98 -3.20
N GLY A 347 9.10 1.04 -1.90
CA GLY A 347 9.64 -0.06 -1.12
C GLY A 347 9.56 0.20 0.38
N PHE A 348 10.10 -0.76 1.11
CA PHE A 348 10.19 -0.76 2.55
C PHE A 348 11.62 -1.07 2.97
N ALA A 349 12.02 -0.59 4.14
CA ALA A 349 13.25 -1.00 4.79
C ALA A 349 13.09 -1.03 6.29
N ALA A 350 13.92 -1.79 6.98
CA ALA A 350 14.04 -1.74 8.42
C ALA A 350 15.50 -1.92 8.83
N SER A 351 15.81 -1.47 10.04
CA SER A 351 17.14 -1.62 10.62
C SER A 351 17.06 -1.94 12.09
N THR A 352 18.10 -2.58 12.59
CA THR A 352 18.37 -2.73 14.01
C THR A 352 19.80 -2.30 14.32
N GLY A 353 20.06 -1.96 15.57
CA GLY A 353 21.37 -1.60 16.09
C GLY A 353 21.62 -2.28 17.44
N ALA A 354 22.13 -1.53 18.40
CA ALA A 354 22.25 -2.00 19.79
C ALA A 354 20.87 -2.27 20.42
N ALA A 355 19.89 -1.40 20.13
CA ALA A 355 18.48 -1.74 20.28
C ALA A 355 18.02 -2.51 19.05
N TYR A 356 17.23 -3.56 19.25
CA TYR A 356 16.76 -4.38 18.13
C TYR A 356 15.37 -4.96 18.37
N GLN A 357 14.67 -5.18 17.27
CA GLN A 357 13.38 -5.84 17.22
C GLN A 357 13.15 -6.48 15.85
N GLN A 358 12.20 -7.40 15.80
CA GLN A 358 11.69 -7.96 14.56
C GLN A 358 10.76 -6.95 13.90
N HIS A 359 10.90 -6.74 12.60
CA HIS A 359 10.03 -5.89 11.79
C HIS A 359 9.35 -6.74 10.72
N ILE A 360 8.02 -6.78 10.70
CA ILE A 360 7.23 -7.54 9.71
C ILE A 360 6.24 -6.59 9.05
N ILE A 361 6.06 -6.72 7.74
CA ILE A 361 5.01 -6.05 6.98
C ILE A 361 4.14 -7.06 6.24
N ARG A 362 2.85 -6.73 6.07
CA ARG A 362 1.88 -7.55 5.33
C ARG A 362 0.70 -6.71 4.84
N ASN A 363 -0.17 -7.34 4.05
CA ASN A 363 -1.42 -6.75 3.56
C ASN A 363 -1.21 -5.36 2.93
N VAL A 364 -0.23 -5.26 2.02
CA VAL A 364 0.05 -4.03 1.29
C VAL A 364 -1.03 -3.82 0.24
N LYS A 365 -1.65 -2.65 0.26
CA LYS A 365 -2.63 -2.20 -0.72
C LYS A 365 -2.26 -0.83 -1.23
N LEU A 366 -2.35 -0.66 -2.55
CA LEU A 366 -2.04 0.59 -3.25
C LEU A 366 -3.21 0.91 -4.16
N THR A 367 -3.77 2.10 -4.00
CA THR A 367 -4.85 2.61 -4.85
C THR A 367 -4.59 4.08 -5.17
N LEU A 368 -5.36 4.65 -6.09
CA LEU A 368 -5.43 6.10 -6.14
C LEU A 368 -6.26 6.60 -4.95
N PRO A 369 -6.02 7.83 -4.47
CA PRO A 369 -6.90 8.45 -3.50
C PRO A 369 -8.33 8.44 -4.00
N TYR A 370 -9.26 8.01 -3.15
CA TYR A 370 -10.68 7.93 -3.50
C TYR A 370 -10.99 6.96 -4.67
N SER A 371 -10.18 5.91 -4.88
CA SER A 371 -10.60 4.72 -5.64
C SER A 371 -11.84 4.08 -5.01
N ALA A 372 -12.63 3.35 -5.81
CA ALA A 372 -13.77 2.60 -5.29
C ALA A 372 -13.33 1.62 -4.19
N VAL A 373 -14.16 1.47 -3.16
CA VAL A 373 -13.91 0.56 -2.04
C VAL A 373 -14.99 -0.50 -2.08
N THR A 374 -14.57 -1.74 -2.29
CA THR A 374 -15.44 -2.91 -2.22
C THR A 374 -15.18 -3.69 -0.95
N ASN A 375 -16.23 -4.23 -0.35
CA ASN A 375 -16.16 -5.00 0.89
C ASN A 375 -16.62 -6.44 0.66
N ASP A 376 -16.09 -7.37 1.45
CA ASP A 376 -16.46 -8.77 1.33
C ASP A 376 -17.94 -9.01 1.62
N ASP A 377 -18.54 -9.93 0.88
CA ASP A 377 -19.94 -10.32 0.98
C ASP A 377 -20.05 -11.75 1.49
N VAL A 378 -20.99 -12.01 2.40
CA VAL A 378 -21.28 -13.36 2.88
C VAL A 378 -22.76 -13.66 2.73
N ALA A 379 -23.06 -14.78 2.08
CA ALA A 379 -24.40 -15.30 1.93
C ALA A 379 -24.45 -16.79 2.26
N THR A 380 -25.67 -17.31 2.40
CA THR A 380 -25.88 -18.73 2.70
C THR A 380 -27.09 -19.24 1.95
N THR A 381 -27.00 -20.45 1.41
CA THR A 381 -28.09 -21.08 0.65
C THR A 381 -28.17 -22.58 0.90
N CYS A 382 -29.29 -23.17 0.52
CA CYS A 382 -29.46 -24.61 0.48
C CYS A 382 -28.92 -25.19 -0.83
N LYS A 383 -28.68 -26.51 -0.84
CA LYS A 383 -28.28 -27.20 -2.08
C LYS A 383 -29.30 -26.91 -3.17
N LEU A 384 -28.86 -26.78 -4.42
CA LEU A 384 -29.73 -26.56 -5.59
C LEU A 384 -30.63 -25.31 -5.52
N GLN A 385 -30.52 -24.46 -4.49
CA GLN A 385 -31.28 -23.22 -4.39
C GLN A 385 -30.38 -22.03 -4.73
N PRO A 386 -30.78 -21.20 -5.69
CA PRO A 386 -30.05 -19.98 -5.97
C PRO A 386 -30.14 -19.00 -4.81
N VAL A 387 -29.08 -18.20 -4.64
CA VAL A 387 -29.06 -17.08 -3.70
C VAL A 387 -28.76 -15.79 -4.43
N SER A 388 -29.51 -14.75 -4.08
CA SER A 388 -29.31 -13.38 -4.57
C SER A 388 -28.53 -12.59 -3.53
N ILE A 389 -27.48 -11.91 -3.97
CA ILE A 389 -26.50 -11.24 -3.14
C ILE A 389 -26.40 -9.79 -3.63
N PRO A 390 -26.86 -8.81 -2.85
CA PRO A 390 -26.77 -7.39 -3.20
C PRO A 390 -25.36 -6.86 -2.88
N VAL A 391 -24.37 -7.35 -3.64
CA VAL A 391 -22.93 -7.12 -3.38
C VAL A 391 -22.52 -5.65 -3.29
N LEU A 392 -23.27 -4.74 -3.89
CA LEU A 392 -22.93 -3.31 -3.90
C LEU A 392 -23.47 -2.53 -2.69
N ASP A 393 -24.19 -3.16 -1.76
CA ASP A 393 -24.87 -2.45 -0.66
C ASP A 393 -23.92 -1.91 0.41
N ASN A 394 -22.77 -2.57 0.61
CA ASN A 394 -21.69 -2.17 1.51
C ASN A 394 -20.49 -1.55 0.76
N ASP A 395 -20.60 -1.36 -0.55
CA ASP A 395 -19.55 -0.76 -1.38
C ASP A 395 -19.75 0.74 -1.55
N ILE A 396 -18.65 1.45 -1.87
CA ILE A 396 -18.72 2.88 -2.21
C ILE A 396 -17.83 3.22 -3.41
N ALA A 397 -18.25 4.23 -4.16
CA ALA A 397 -17.38 5.03 -5.02
C ALA A 397 -17.53 6.51 -4.66
N TYR A 398 -16.65 7.34 -5.20
CA TYR A 398 -16.56 8.75 -4.83
C TYR A 398 -17.14 9.66 -5.90
N LYS A 399 -17.51 10.86 -5.48
CA LYS A 399 -17.97 11.97 -6.32
C LYS A 399 -17.48 13.29 -5.75
N GLY A 400 -17.10 14.22 -6.61
CA GLY A 400 -16.56 15.53 -6.27
C GLY A 400 -15.09 15.70 -6.66
N PRO A 401 -14.54 16.92 -6.58
CA PRO A 401 -13.13 17.17 -6.89
C PRO A 401 -12.21 16.55 -5.84
N ILE A 402 -11.04 16.06 -6.27
CA ILE A 402 -9.98 15.65 -5.33
C ILE A 402 -9.52 16.90 -4.56
N SER A 403 -9.79 16.93 -3.26
CA SER A 403 -9.50 18.06 -2.41
C SER A 403 -9.39 17.62 -0.95
N ILE A 404 -8.48 18.25 -0.20
CA ILE A 404 -8.37 18.06 1.25
C ILE A 404 -9.32 18.99 2.03
N THR A 405 -9.75 20.10 1.43
CA THR A 405 -10.63 21.08 2.09
C THR A 405 -12.11 20.77 1.87
N THR A 406 -12.45 20.19 0.73
CA THR A 406 -13.79 19.68 0.42
C THR A 406 -13.67 18.26 -0.15
N PRO A 407 -13.43 17.26 0.71
CA PRO A 407 -13.20 15.90 0.25
C PRO A 407 -14.36 15.33 -0.57
N PRO A 408 -14.06 14.49 -1.58
CA PRO A 408 -15.07 13.73 -2.31
C PRO A 408 -15.99 12.93 -1.40
N THR A 409 -17.27 12.87 -1.75
CA THR A 409 -18.27 12.11 -0.97
C THR A 409 -18.33 10.67 -1.45
N GLY A 410 -18.10 9.72 -0.55
CA GLY A 410 -18.27 8.28 -0.79
C GLY A 410 -19.75 7.86 -0.69
N SER A 411 -20.24 7.08 -1.65
CA SER A 411 -21.60 6.51 -1.63
C SER A 411 -21.74 5.33 -2.58
N LYS A 412 -22.57 4.34 -2.23
CA LYS A 412 -22.97 3.27 -3.15
C LYS A 412 -23.65 3.80 -4.42
N ASN A 413 -24.32 4.95 -4.32
CA ASN A 413 -25.00 5.58 -5.45
C ASN A 413 -24.03 6.16 -6.49
N ASN A 414 -22.75 6.33 -6.14
CA ASN A 414 -21.72 6.80 -7.07
C ASN A 414 -21.10 5.66 -7.89
N ILE A 415 -21.37 4.40 -7.52
CA ILE A 415 -20.87 3.24 -8.26
C ILE A 415 -21.53 3.18 -9.63
N ASP A 416 -20.74 2.91 -10.67
CA ASP A 416 -21.26 2.54 -11.97
C ASP A 416 -21.51 1.02 -12.01
N LYS A 417 -22.76 0.63 -11.80
CA LYS A 417 -23.19 -0.78 -11.81
C LYS A 417 -22.81 -1.53 -13.08
N THR A 418 -22.60 -0.83 -14.21
CA THR A 418 -22.22 -1.46 -15.47
C THR A 418 -20.76 -1.89 -15.50
N THR A 419 -19.92 -1.34 -14.62
CA THR A 419 -18.48 -1.59 -14.53
C THR A 419 -18.10 -2.79 -13.66
N PHE A 420 -19.08 -3.42 -13.02
CA PHE A 420 -18.89 -4.66 -12.27
C PHE A 420 -18.21 -5.72 -13.14
N SER A 421 -17.19 -6.36 -12.58
CA SER A 421 -16.57 -7.54 -13.17
C SER A 421 -16.18 -8.53 -12.10
N PHE A 422 -16.53 -9.79 -12.30
CA PHE A 422 -15.85 -10.90 -11.64
C PHE A 422 -14.36 -10.92 -12.01
N THR A 423 -13.56 -11.55 -11.15
CA THR A 423 -12.11 -11.67 -11.27
C THR A 423 -11.65 -11.86 -12.72
N LYS A 424 -10.73 -11.00 -13.12
CA LYS A 424 -10.08 -11.01 -14.43
C LYS A 424 -8.82 -11.87 -14.41
N THR A 425 -8.29 -12.17 -15.58
CA THR A 425 -7.07 -13.00 -15.71
C THR A 425 -5.78 -12.18 -15.53
N SER A 426 -5.82 -10.87 -15.76
CA SER A 426 -4.71 -9.94 -15.53
C SER A 426 -5.21 -8.49 -15.38
N ASP A 427 -4.34 -7.59 -14.91
CA ASP A 427 -4.63 -6.15 -14.86
C ASP A 427 -4.81 -5.53 -16.26
N THR A 428 -4.21 -6.14 -17.29
CA THR A 428 -4.35 -5.74 -18.69
C THR A 428 -5.60 -6.26 -19.38
N ASP A 429 -6.35 -7.15 -18.72
CA ASP A 429 -7.62 -7.65 -19.23
C ASP A 429 -8.70 -6.57 -19.09
N LEU A 430 -9.13 -6.01 -20.20
CA LEU A 430 -10.20 -5.00 -20.23
C LEU A 430 -11.60 -5.62 -20.34
N THR A 431 -11.71 -6.94 -20.32
CA THR A 431 -12.98 -7.65 -20.40
C THR A 431 -13.74 -7.52 -19.08
N LEU A 432 -15.03 -7.19 -19.15
CA LEU A 432 -15.92 -7.22 -17.99
C LEU A 432 -16.67 -8.55 -17.95
N TYR A 433 -16.38 -9.36 -16.93
CA TYR A 433 -17.02 -10.65 -16.72
C TYR A 433 -18.22 -10.54 -15.80
N ARG A 434 -19.40 -10.86 -16.32
CA ARG A 434 -20.65 -10.84 -15.54
C ARG A 434 -21.26 -12.22 -15.33
N ARG A 435 -20.63 -13.25 -15.89
CA ARG A 435 -20.99 -14.65 -15.66
C ARG A 435 -19.73 -15.51 -15.58
N LYS A 436 -19.65 -16.38 -14.57
CA LYS A 436 -18.59 -17.37 -14.40
C LYS A 436 -19.21 -18.71 -14.01
N VAL A 437 -18.83 -19.76 -14.72
CA VAL A 437 -19.18 -21.14 -14.38
C VAL A 437 -17.99 -21.77 -13.69
N THR A 438 -18.17 -22.28 -12.48
CA THR A 438 -17.15 -22.98 -11.69
C THR A 438 -17.64 -24.38 -11.31
N PRO A 439 -16.76 -25.27 -10.80
CA PRO A 439 -17.21 -26.57 -10.30
C PRO A 439 -18.27 -26.47 -9.20
N GLN A 440 -18.21 -25.41 -8.38
CA GLN A 440 -19.13 -25.16 -7.27
C GLN A 440 -20.51 -24.69 -7.74
N GLY A 441 -20.61 -24.01 -8.89
CA GLY A 441 -21.86 -23.47 -9.40
C GLY A 441 -21.68 -22.39 -10.46
N THR A 442 -22.78 -21.74 -10.84
CA THR A 442 -22.78 -20.62 -11.78
C THR A 442 -23.04 -19.31 -11.06
N TRP A 443 -22.17 -18.33 -11.29
CA TRP A 443 -22.29 -16.95 -10.83
C TRP A 443 -22.77 -16.07 -11.98
N SER A 444 -23.77 -15.22 -11.75
CA SER A 444 -24.26 -14.25 -12.74
C SER A 444 -24.60 -12.90 -12.08
N TYR A 445 -24.25 -11.79 -12.72
CA TYR A 445 -24.51 -10.44 -12.25
C TYR A 445 -25.52 -9.71 -13.13
N ASN A 446 -26.53 -9.07 -12.52
CA ASN A 446 -27.52 -8.25 -13.22
C ASN A 446 -27.20 -6.76 -13.07
N LYS A 447 -26.83 -6.10 -14.18
CA LYS A 447 -26.43 -4.69 -14.21
C LYS A 447 -27.54 -3.69 -13.83
N SER A 448 -28.80 -4.05 -14.04
CA SER A 448 -29.93 -3.17 -13.76
C SER A 448 -30.22 -3.13 -12.26
N THR A 449 -30.13 -4.29 -11.60
CA THR A 449 -30.39 -4.39 -10.16
C THR A 449 -29.13 -4.17 -9.32
N GLY A 450 -27.97 -4.62 -9.80
CA GLY A 450 -26.73 -4.68 -9.03
C GLY A 450 -26.59 -5.96 -8.20
N ILE A 451 -27.33 -7.01 -8.54
CA ILE A 451 -27.41 -8.26 -7.78
C ILE A 451 -26.56 -9.35 -8.45
N VAL A 452 -25.74 -10.04 -7.66
CA VAL A 452 -25.14 -11.33 -8.03
C VAL A 452 -26.07 -12.46 -7.65
N THR A 453 -26.26 -13.43 -8.54
CA THR A 453 -26.93 -14.69 -8.25
C THR A 453 -25.93 -15.83 -8.35
N PHE A 454 -25.88 -16.69 -7.33
CA PHE A 454 -25.15 -17.94 -7.37
C PHE A 454 -26.11 -19.12 -7.42
N TYR A 455 -25.96 -19.97 -8.44
CA TYR A 455 -26.67 -21.23 -8.61
C TYR A 455 -25.72 -22.39 -8.29
N PRO A 456 -25.88 -23.08 -7.14
CA PRO A 456 -25.00 -24.20 -6.78
C PRO A 456 -25.09 -25.35 -7.79
N SER A 457 -23.95 -25.94 -8.15
CA SER A 457 -23.89 -27.16 -8.94
C SER A 457 -24.54 -28.34 -8.20
N SER A 458 -25.09 -29.29 -8.96
CA SER A 458 -25.60 -30.53 -8.37
C SER A 458 -24.48 -31.27 -7.64
N GLY A 459 -24.75 -31.70 -6.40
CA GLY A 459 -23.79 -32.42 -5.56
C GLY A 459 -22.78 -31.55 -4.82
N PHE A 460 -22.69 -30.24 -5.08
CA PHE A 460 -21.76 -29.36 -4.36
C PHE A 460 -22.15 -29.22 -2.87
N THR A 461 -21.14 -29.21 -2.00
CA THR A 461 -21.23 -28.93 -0.56
C THR A 461 -20.05 -28.08 -0.12
N GLY A 462 -20.21 -27.34 0.97
CA GLY A 462 -19.15 -26.49 1.52
C GLY A 462 -19.29 -25.04 1.09
N THR A 463 -18.15 -24.39 0.83
CA THR A 463 -18.07 -22.94 0.61
C THR A 463 -17.64 -22.64 -0.83
N ALA A 464 -18.41 -21.79 -1.52
CA ALA A 464 -18.06 -21.26 -2.83
C ALA A 464 -17.59 -19.81 -2.67
N THR A 465 -16.52 -19.44 -3.37
CA THR A 465 -16.00 -18.07 -3.38
C THR A 465 -15.88 -17.52 -4.80
N MET A 466 -16.02 -16.20 -4.94
CA MET A 466 -15.78 -15.47 -6.18
C MET A 466 -15.35 -14.05 -5.84
N THR A 467 -14.35 -13.51 -6.55
CA THR A 467 -13.97 -12.09 -6.35
C THR A 467 -14.53 -11.19 -7.43
N TYR A 468 -14.73 -9.91 -7.11
CA TYR A 468 -15.22 -8.90 -8.03
C TYR A 468 -14.59 -7.53 -7.77
N THR A 469 -14.72 -6.65 -8.76
CA THR A 469 -14.29 -5.24 -8.68
C THR A 469 -15.32 -4.33 -9.35
N VAL A 470 -15.33 -3.06 -8.93
CA VAL A 470 -16.15 -1.99 -9.52
C VAL A 470 -15.36 -0.69 -9.63
N LYS A 471 -15.90 0.30 -10.35
CA LYS A 471 -15.41 1.68 -10.31
C LYS A 471 -16.58 2.68 -10.26
N GLY A 472 -16.24 3.95 -10.07
CA GLY A 472 -17.21 5.03 -10.03
C GLY A 472 -17.79 5.36 -11.41
N LYS A 473 -18.80 6.24 -11.41
CA LYS A 473 -19.34 6.82 -12.64
C LYS A 473 -18.33 7.75 -13.29
N THR A 474 -18.30 7.74 -14.63
CA THR A 474 -17.58 8.77 -15.40
C THR A 474 -18.43 10.02 -15.46
N LEU A 475 -17.95 11.13 -14.86
CA LEU A 475 -18.60 12.43 -14.97
C LEU A 475 -17.92 13.25 -16.08
N LYS A 476 -18.73 13.79 -17.00
CA LYS A 476 -18.27 14.65 -18.09
C LYS A 476 -18.93 16.03 -18.01
N ASP A 477 -18.20 17.07 -18.40
CA ASP A 477 -18.76 18.40 -18.62
C ASP A 477 -19.61 18.47 -19.91
N SER A 478 -20.18 19.65 -20.19
CA SER A 478 -20.96 19.91 -21.40
C SER A 478 -20.16 19.74 -22.70
N ASN A 479 -18.84 19.77 -22.62
CA ASN A 479 -17.93 19.62 -23.75
C ASN A 479 -17.43 18.17 -23.89
N GLY A 480 -17.86 17.25 -23.02
CA GLY A 480 -17.48 15.84 -23.04
C GLY A 480 -16.16 15.52 -22.34
N ASN A 481 -15.53 16.49 -21.66
CA ASN A 481 -14.29 16.28 -20.92
C ASN A 481 -14.60 15.62 -19.57
N ILE A 482 -13.75 14.68 -19.16
CA ILE A 482 -13.84 14.05 -17.83
C ILE A 482 -13.49 15.11 -16.77
N VAL A 483 -14.41 15.36 -15.85
CA VAL A 483 -14.24 16.35 -14.76
C VAL A 483 -13.95 15.71 -13.41
N GLU A 484 -14.22 14.41 -13.26
CA GLU A 484 -13.90 13.63 -12.06
C GLU A 484 -13.27 12.30 -12.48
N PRO A 485 -12.19 11.86 -11.82
CA PRO A 485 -11.38 10.78 -12.35
C PRO A 485 -11.90 9.38 -11.98
N TYR A 486 -12.94 9.27 -11.13
CA TYR A 486 -13.42 8.01 -10.54
C TYR A 486 -13.98 6.98 -11.52
N GLY A 487 -14.34 7.42 -12.72
CA GLY A 487 -14.75 6.56 -13.83
C GLY A 487 -13.59 5.94 -14.61
N ASP A 488 -12.35 6.38 -14.38
CA ASP A 488 -11.17 5.80 -15.01
C ASP A 488 -10.83 4.42 -14.41
N THR A 489 -10.25 3.55 -15.21
CA THR A 489 -9.91 2.17 -14.81
C THR A 489 -8.87 2.12 -13.68
N ALA A 490 -8.03 3.16 -13.51
CA ALA A 490 -7.12 3.28 -12.37
C ALA A 490 -7.82 3.46 -11.01
N TYR A 491 -9.09 3.90 -11.01
CA TYR A 491 -9.91 4.06 -9.80
C TYR A 491 -10.74 2.82 -9.46
N ARG A 492 -10.56 1.73 -10.20
CA ARG A 492 -11.16 0.44 -9.90
C ARG A 492 -10.73 -0.02 -8.50
N SER A 493 -11.67 -0.65 -7.80
CA SER A 493 -11.43 -1.19 -6.47
C SER A 493 -10.42 -2.34 -6.52
N VAL A 494 -9.74 -2.55 -5.40
CA VAL A 494 -9.13 -3.86 -5.15
C VAL A 494 -10.22 -4.94 -5.11
N PRO A 495 -9.92 -6.20 -5.47
CA PRO A 495 -10.93 -7.25 -5.45
C PRO A 495 -11.51 -7.49 -4.04
N ALA A 496 -12.84 -7.55 -3.94
CA ALA A 496 -13.55 -8.07 -2.78
C ALA A 496 -14.05 -9.49 -3.03
N THR A 497 -14.26 -10.26 -1.97
CA THR A 497 -14.67 -11.67 -2.02
C THR A 497 -16.13 -11.85 -1.67
N ILE A 498 -16.87 -12.53 -2.53
CA ILE A 498 -18.20 -13.07 -2.24
C ILE A 498 -18.03 -14.50 -1.74
N THR A 499 -18.55 -14.80 -0.56
CA THR A 499 -18.54 -16.12 0.08
C THR A 499 -19.96 -16.65 0.22
N VAL A 500 -20.23 -17.83 -0.35
CA VAL A 500 -21.51 -18.52 -0.20
C VAL A 500 -21.30 -19.84 0.54
N ASN A 501 -21.88 -19.95 1.72
CA ASN A 501 -21.87 -21.19 2.50
C ASN A 501 -23.11 -22.03 2.18
N LEU A 502 -22.94 -23.32 1.87
CA LEU A 502 -24.07 -24.23 1.65
C LEU A 502 -24.50 -24.89 2.96
N LYS A 503 -25.78 -24.74 3.29
CA LYS A 503 -26.44 -25.47 4.38
C LYS A 503 -26.81 -26.88 3.93
N THR A 504 -26.57 -27.84 4.82
CA THR A 504 -27.00 -29.24 4.66
C THR A 504 -28.22 -29.60 5.51
N THR A 505 -28.57 -28.76 6.48
CA THR A 505 -29.71 -28.91 7.39
C THR A 505 -30.63 -27.69 7.34
N GLY A 506 -31.89 -27.87 7.74
CA GLY A 506 -32.87 -26.77 7.77
C GLY A 506 -33.29 -26.26 6.39
N CYS A 507 -33.12 -27.07 5.35
CA CYS A 507 -33.44 -26.70 3.97
C CYS A 507 -34.87 -27.10 3.59
N VAL A 508 -35.63 -26.14 3.06
CA VAL A 508 -36.98 -26.37 2.54
C VAL A 508 -36.92 -26.38 1.02
N TYR A 509 -37.25 -27.53 0.43
CA TYR A 509 -37.33 -27.71 -1.01
C TYR A 509 -38.79 -27.70 -1.42
N SER A 510 -39.16 -26.82 -2.35
CA SER A 510 -40.47 -26.88 -2.99
C SER A 510 -40.57 -28.19 -3.76
N VAL A 511 -41.45 -29.09 -3.32
CA VAL A 511 -41.73 -30.33 -4.03
C VAL A 511 -42.74 -30.02 -5.13
N VAL A 512 -42.32 -30.03 -6.39
CA VAL A 512 -43.26 -30.09 -7.50
C VAL A 512 -43.76 -31.53 -7.58
N SER A 513 -44.92 -31.82 -6.98
CA SER A 513 -45.60 -33.08 -7.28
C SER A 513 -46.32 -32.90 -8.62
N ASN A 514 -45.86 -33.59 -9.66
CA ASN A 514 -46.64 -33.73 -10.89
C ASN A 514 -47.87 -34.59 -10.57
N LYS A 515 -48.96 -33.96 -10.14
CA LYS A 515 -50.24 -34.62 -9.94
C LYS A 515 -50.97 -34.77 -11.28
N MET A 516 -50.35 -35.49 -12.22
CA MET A 516 -50.98 -35.94 -13.47
C MET A 516 -50.43 -37.33 -13.84
N VAL A 517 -50.74 -38.32 -13.01
CA VAL A 517 -50.97 -39.67 -13.52
C VAL A 517 -52.49 -39.82 -13.56
N THR A 518 -53.05 -39.64 -14.74
CA THR A 518 -54.47 -39.84 -15.01
C THR A 518 -54.80 -41.30 -14.70
N GLN A 519 -55.65 -41.54 -13.69
CA GLN A 519 -56.43 -42.78 -13.66
C GLN A 519 -57.44 -42.72 -14.81
N GLY A 520 -57.13 -43.41 -15.91
CA GLY A 520 -58.13 -43.86 -16.85
C GLY A 520 -58.75 -45.14 -16.32
N ILE A 521 -59.94 -45.03 -15.73
CA ILE A 521 -60.76 -46.16 -15.28
C ILE A 521 -61.36 -46.88 -16.48
N LYS A 522 -61.01 -48.16 -16.67
CA LYS A 522 -61.94 -49.31 -16.69
C LYS A 522 -61.16 -50.61 -16.57
#